data_AF-A0AAX1U3P0-F1
#
_entry.id   AF-A0AAX1U3P0-F1
#
_cell.length_a   1.000
_cell.length_b   1.000
_cell.length_c   1.000
_cell.angle_alpha   90.00
_cell.angle_beta   90.00
_cell.angle_gamma   90.00
#
_symmetry.space_group_name_H-M   'P 1'
#
loop_
_entity.id
_entity.type
_entity.pdbx_description
1 polymer ?
#
loop_
_entity_poly.entity_id
_entity_poly.type
_entity_poly.pdbx_seq_one_letter_code
_entity_poly.pdbx_strand_id
1 'polypeptide(L)' 'MKKLNLNEIALLKTCLQKKKISFDYYEDINHLSKEQYNQLRDIVCDELIKNGFSINGEINDYGKKLEDLIDSLGRFFL' A
#
# COMPACT_ATOMS: atom_id res chain seq x y z
N MET A 1 -10.83 7.98 13.67
CA MET A 1 -10.41 7.68 12.28
C MET A 1 -8.92 7.39 12.31
N LYS A 2 -8.49 6.14 12.05
CA LYS A 2 -7.06 5.88 11.80
C LYS A 2 -6.66 6.71 10.57
N LYS A 3 -5.46 7.24 10.56
CA LYS A 3 -4.86 7.92 9.42
C LYS A 3 -3.58 7.17 9.09
N LEU A 4 -3.26 7.03 7.81
CA LEU A 4 -1.94 6.53 7.43
C LEU A 4 -0.89 7.53 7.92
N ASN A 5 0.21 7.00 8.44
CA ASN A 5 1.37 7.80 8.80
C ASN A 5 2.13 8.24 7.55
N LEU A 6 3.04 9.20 7.70
CA LEU A 6 3.80 9.76 6.58
C LEU A 6 4.65 8.70 5.84
N ASN A 7 5.15 7.69 6.55
CA ASN A 7 5.94 6.62 5.96
C ASN A 7 5.07 5.70 5.10
N GLU A 8 3.88 5.34 5.58
CA GLU A 8 2.87 4.57 4.86
C GLU A 8 2.42 5.29 3.59
N ILE A 9 2.15 6.60 3.69
CA ILE A 9 1.79 7.45 2.55
C ILE A 9 2.93 7.50 1.51
N ALA A 10 4.17 7.67 1.97
CA ALA A 10 5.33 7.68 1.08
C ALA A 10 5.49 6.32 0.37
N LEU A 11 5.33 5.22 1.10
CA LEU A 11 5.42 3.87 0.56
C LEU A 11 4.33 3.62 -0.51
N LEU A 12 3.09 4.00 -0.20
CA LEU A 12 1.96 3.91 -1.13
C LEU A 12 2.22 4.72 -2.41
N LYS A 13 2.75 5.93 -2.26
CA LYS A 13 3.10 6.79 -3.39
C LYS A 13 4.16 6.15 -4.28
N THR A 14 5.18 5.50 -3.70
CA THR A 14 6.17 4.74 -4.46
C THR A 14 5.53 3.58 -5.23
N CYS A 15 4.64 2.81 -4.60
CA CYS A 15 3.93 1.70 -5.28
C CYS A 15 3.10 2.20 -6.47
N LEU A 16 2.37 3.30 -6.28
CA LEU A 16 1.55 3.92 -7.34
C LEU A 16 2.41 4.45 -8.49
N GLN A 17 3.52 5.11 -8.19
CA GLN A 17 4.48 5.58 -9.21
C GLN A 17 5.04 4.43 -10.05
N LYS A 18 5.39 3.30 -9.44
CA LYS A 18 5.88 2.11 -10.17
C LYS A 18 4.82 1.55 -11.13
N LYS A 19 3.54 1.66 -10.76
CA LYS A 19 2.40 1.27 -11.60
C LYS A 19 1.96 2.35 -12.60
N LYS A 20 2.63 3.50 -12.63
CA LYS A 20 2.24 4.70 -13.41
C LYS A 20 0.82 5.18 -13.10
N ILE A 21 0.36 4.97 -11.86
CA ILE A 21 -0.92 5.48 -11.38
C ILE A 21 -0.65 6.79 -10.66
N SER A 22 -1.41 7.84 -10.99
CA SER A 22 -1.24 9.12 -10.32
C SER A 22 -1.76 9.06 -8.88
N PHE A 23 -0.98 9.59 -7.95
CA PHE A 23 -1.39 9.69 -6.55
C PHE A 23 -2.54 10.68 -6.35
N ASP A 24 -2.66 11.69 -7.23
CA ASP A 24 -3.79 12.64 -7.27
C ASP A 24 -5.13 11.94 -7.52
N TYR A 25 -5.14 10.68 -7.96
CA TYR A 25 -6.38 9.88 -8.01
C TYR A 25 -6.96 9.60 -6.62
N TYR A 26 -6.15 9.78 -5.56
CA TYR A 26 -6.49 9.51 -4.18
C TYR A 26 -6.38 10.78 -3.31
N GLU A 27 -6.76 11.93 -3.86
CA GLU A 27 -6.67 13.30 -3.28
C GLU A 27 -6.93 13.37 -1.77
N ASP A 28 -7.85 12.55 -1.24
CA ASP A 28 -8.00 12.36 0.20
C ASP A 28 -8.09 10.86 0.52
N ILE A 29 -6.96 10.27 0.91
CA ILE A 29 -6.90 8.86 1.31
C ILE A 29 -7.94 8.55 2.40
N ASN A 30 -8.28 9.50 3.27
CA ASN A 30 -9.25 9.26 4.35
C ASN A 30 -10.70 9.21 3.87
N HIS A 31 -10.99 9.69 2.66
CA HIS A 31 -12.33 9.73 2.06
C HIS A 31 -12.48 8.78 0.86
N LEU A 32 -11.57 7.84 0.68
CA LEU A 32 -11.67 6.85 -0.39
C LEU A 32 -12.85 5.90 -0.20
N SER A 33 -13.43 5.48 -1.32
CA SER A 33 -14.42 4.41 -1.33
C SER A 33 -13.76 3.06 -1.01
N LYS A 34 -14.57 2.08 -0.58
CA LYS A 34 -14.12 0.70 -0.36
C LYS A 34 -13.38 0.14 -1.57
N GLU A 35 -13.89 0.40 -2.77
CA GLU A 35 -13.29 -0.07 -4.02
C GLU A 35 -11.90 0.53 -4.23
N GLN A 36 -11.74 1.83 -3.96
CA GLN A 36 -10.45 2.50 -4.04
C GLN A 36 -9.45 1.96 -3.01
N TYR A 37 -9.87 1.70 -1.77
CA TYR A 37 -9.02 1.06 -0.76
C TYR A 37 -8.60 -0.36 -1.18
N ASN A 38 -9.52 -1.15 -1.73
CA ASN A 38 -9.21 -2.47 -2.27
C ASN A 38 -8.21 -2.38 -3.42
N GLN A 39 -8.38 -1.42 -4.33
CA GLN A 39 -7.41 -1.19 -5.42
C GLN A 39 -6.02 -0.83 -4.88
N LEU A 40 -5.93 0.07 -3.90
CA LEU A 40 -4.66 0.40 -3.26
C LEU A 40 -4.02 -0.84 -2.62
N ARG A 41 -4.83 -1.64 -1.92
CA ARG A 41 -4.38 -2.89 -1.31
C ARG A 41 -3.84 -3.87 -2.35
N ASP A 42 -4.55 -4.07 -3.45
CA ASP A 42 -4.12 -4.92 -4.57
C ASP A 42 -2.79 -4.45 -5.17
N ILE A 43 -2.63 -3.13 -5.35
CA ILE A 43 -1.38 -2.53 -5.87
C ILE A 43 -0.20 -2.81 -4.92
N VAL A 44 -0.41 -2.63 -3.61
CA VAL A 44 0.62 -2.88 -2.60
C VAL A 44 0.90 -4.39 -2.48
N CYS A 45 -0.11 -5.25 -2.58
CA CYS A 45 0.04 -6.72 -2.62
C CYS A 45 0.86 -7.18 -3.83
N ASP A 46 0.60 -6.64 -5.03
CA ASP A 46 1.37 -7.00 -6.22
C ASP A 46 2.84 -6.57 -6.10
N GLU A 47 3.09 -5.42 -5.48
CA GLU A 47 4.44 -4.96 -5.16
C GLU A 47 5.13 -5.86 -4.13
N LEU A 48 4.40 -6.30 -3.10
CA LEU A 48 4.89 -7.24 -2.08
C LEU A 48 5.30 -8.57 -2.73
N ILE A 49 4.45 -9.13 -3.60
CA ILE A 49 4.74 -10.39 -4.28
C ILE A 49 5.98 -10.26 -5.18
N LYS A 50 6.15 -9.11 -5.86
CA LYS A 50 7.26 -8.91 -6.80
C LYS A 50 8.58 -8.56 -6.14
N ASN A 51 8.56 -7.71 -5.11
CA ASN A 51 9.75 -7.07 -4.56
C ASN A 51 9.88 -7.24 -3.04
N GLY A 52 8.86 -7.76 -2.36
CA GLY A 52 8.84 -7.94 -0.91
C GLY A 52 9.50 -9.22 -0.42
N PHE A 53 9.84 -10.14 -1.31
CA PHE A 53 10.53 -11.38 -0.98
C PHE A 53 12.01 -11.31 -1.39
N SER A 54 12.89 -11.74 -0.48
CA SER A 54 14.29 -11.98 -0.76
C SER A 54 14.47 -13.23 -1.62
N ILE A 55 15.69 -13.41 -2.15
CA ILE A 55 16.07 -14.61 -2.93
C ILE A 55 15.85 -15.94 -2.17
N ASN A 56 15.86 -15.88 -0.83
CA ASN A 56 15.62 -17.05 0.03
C ASN A 56 14.11 -17.36 0.22
N GLY A 57 13.21 -16.60 -0.41
CA GLY A 57 11.77 -16.70 -0.20
C GLY A 57 11.28 -16.10 1.12
N GLU A 58 12.17 -15.50 1.92
CA GLU A 58 11.81 -14.79 3.14
C GLU A 58 11.36 -13.37 2.83
N ILE A 59 10.40 -12.87 3.62
CA ILE A 59 9.99 -11.48 3.51
C ILE A 59 11.13 -10.55 3.93
N ASN A 60 11.48 -9.60 3.06
CA ASN A 60 12.53 -8.63 3.32
C ASN A 60 11.99 -7.41 4.09
N ASP A 61 12.87 -6.50 4.53
CA ASP A 61 12.47 -5.29 5.25
C ASP A 61 11.52 -4.39 4.45
N TYR A 62 11.60 -4.41 3.11
CA TYR A 62 10.66 -3.71 2.26
C TYR A 62 9.29 -4.38 2.25
N GLY A 63 9.26 -5.71 2.15
CA GLY A 63 8.07 -6.53 2.21
C GLY A 63 7.32 -6.37 3.54
N LYS A 64 8.03 -6.36 4.67
CA LYS A 64 7.41 -6.12 5.99
C LYS A 64 6.67 -4.78 6.03
N LYS A 65 7.27 -3.73 5.48
CA LYS A 65 6.63 -2.40 5.39
C LYS A 65 5.39 -2.41 4.48
N LEU A 66 5.41 -3.20 3.40
CA LEU A 66 4.26 -3.37 2.51
C LEU A 66 3.13 -4.16 3.20
N GLU A 67 3.44 -5.20 3.96
CA GLU A 67 2.45 -5.93 4.77
C GLU A 67 1.80 -5.02 5.82
N ASP A 68 2.59 -4.25 6.57
CA ASP A 68 2.06 -3.27 7.53
C ASP A 68 1.11 -2.28 6.84
N LEU A 69 1.48 -1.80 5.65
CA LEU A 69 0.63 -0.90 4.86
C LEU A 69 -0.68 -1.59 4.41
N ILE A 70 -0.61 -2.85 3.98
CA ILE A 70 -1.80 -3.64 3.61
C ILE A 70 -2.74 -3.81 4.81
N ASP A 71 -2.21 -4.13 5.98
CA ASP A 71 -3.00 -4.26 7.21
C ASP A 71 -3.62 -2.91 7.60
N SER A 72 -2.84 -1.83 7.55
CA SER A 72 -3.33 -0.48 7.79
C SER A 72 -4.45 -0.07 6.84
N LEU A 73 -4.31 -0.33 5.53
CA LEU A 73 -5.35 -0.08 4.53
C LEU A 73 -6.61 -0.93 4.81
N GLY A 74 -6.45 -2.19 5.24
CA GLY A 74 -7.56 -3.07 5.60
C GLY A 74 -8.36 -2.58 6.81
N ARG A 75 -7.70 -1.92 7.77
CA ARG A 75 -8.35 -1.36 8.98
C ARG A 75 -9.24 -0.15 8.71
N PHE A 76 -9.15 0.49 7.54
CA PHE A 76 -10.09 1.56 7.19
C PHE A 76 -11.48 1.03 6.82
N PHE A 77 -11.60 -0.27 6.56
CA PHE A 77 -12.84 -0.91 6.15
C PHE A 77 -13.49 -1.77 7.25
N LEU A 78 -12.82 -1.97 8.40
CA LEU A 78 -13.35 -2.66 9.58
C LEU A 78 -14.06 -1.67 10.52
#